data_AF-A0A7V9V6I7-F1
#
_entry.id   AF-A0A7V9V6I7-F1
#
_cell.length_a   1.000
_cell.length_b   1.000
_cell.length_c   1.000
_cell.angle_alpha   90.00
_cell.angle_beta   90.00
_cell.angle_gamma   90.00
#
_symmetry.space_group_name_H-M   'P 1'
#
loop_
_entity.id
_entity.type
_entity.pdbx_description
1 polymer ?
#
loop_
_entity_poly.entity_id
_entity_poly.type
_entity_poly.pdbx_seq_one_letter_code
_entity_poly.pdbx_strand_id
1 'polypeptide(L)'
;QARSYFALALPHRWWLWGIDIQLDSYIDEPQLRYFERAANEMKPGDRVILCTATPSWVDADMEPDAYRNLAYLERVLIRPAGARLMLTLTGDHHHYARYEGTGDMEGTHKVTAGGGGAFLHPTHDLRGEIKLEVDKRDAAPQQYTRRACYPDVDSSRHLAFGAPRLPLRNLPFMIVPAVAYVLLLWAGPFARTFETRAGRSLADAAPTFGLADLLRGLTNEPVAVGLLMVVGLGLIGFAKPPVRWRRGWRKPLAKGLMGVIHGGMQLVGLVAVAWLSTRIASPANGGWFTVFLLLAVATLGGLTAGLIMGAYLALCNGIPGMDTHGNEAFSAQRLTSHKNFVRLHIDKAGVLRLYPIGVEQANTKWHLEPDAGPSEPWISPAGAAPKIHLIEDPIVIDG
;
A
#
# COMPACT_ATOMS: atom_id res chain seq x y z
N GLN A 1 16.60 -20.82 -18.01
CA GLN A 1 17.45 -19.67 -17.65
C GLN A 1 17.62 -19.66 -16.13
N ALA A 2 18.85 -19.55 -15.60
CA ALA A 2 19.12 -19.65 -14.15
C ALA A 2 19.31 -18.29 -13.45
N ARG A 3 19.22 -17.17 -14.18
CA ARG A 3 19.36 -15.80 -13.66
C ARG A 3 18.04 -15.03 -13.80
N SER A 4 17.83 -14.05 -12.93
CA SER A 4 16.61 -13.24 -12.80
C SER A 4 16.40 -12.18 -13.88
N TYR A 5 17.41 -11.92 -14.72
CA TYR A 5 17.35 -10.97 -15.84
C TYR A 5 17.54 -11.65 -17.20
N PHE A 6 16.93 -11.09 -18.25
CA PHE A 6 17.01 -11.59 -19.62
C PHE A 6 16.90 -10.49 -20.68
N ALA A 7 17.37 -10.80 -21.88
CA ALA A 7 17.08 -10.08 -23.10
C ALA A 7 16.62 -11.08 -24.18
N LEU A 8 15.53 -10.76 -24.88
CA LEU A 8 14.99 -11.55 -25.98
C LEU A 8 14.83 -10.67 -27.21
N ALA A 9 15.42 -11.08 -28.32
CA ALA A 9 15.10 -10.53 -29.63
C ALA A 9 13.74 -11.10 -30.08
N LEU A 10 12.78 -10.22 -30.27
CA LEU A 10 11.45 -10.55 -30.77
C LEU A 10 11.36 -10.25 -32.28
N PRO A 11 10.35 -10.79 -32.97
CA PRO A 11 10.10 -10.45 -34.37
C PRO A 11 9.96 -8.95 -34.59
N HIS A 12 10.21 -8.51 -35.83
CA HIS A 12 10.00 -7.12 -36.26
C HIS A 12 10.81 -6.08 -35.46
N ARG A 13 12.05 -6.40 -35.10
CA ARG A 13 13.02 -5.48 -34.47
C ARG A 13 12.58 -4.98 -33.09
N TRP A 14 11.82 -5.82 -32.39
CA TRP A 14 11.47 -5.60 -30.99
C TRP A 14 12.44 -6.36 -30.09
N TRP A 15 12.73 -5.79 -28.94
CA TRP A 15 13.49 -6.42 -27.87
C TRP A 15 12.71 -6.39 -26.58
N LEU A 16 12.71 -7.50 -25.85
CA LEU A 16 12.16 -7.59 -24.50
C LEU A 16 13.30 -7.77 -23.51
N TRP A 17 13.50 -6.78 -22.65
CA TRP A 17 14.50 -6.79 -21.60
C TRP A 17 13.82 -6.92 -20.25
N GLY A 18 14.11 -7.98 -19.50
CA GLY A 18 13.71 -8.14 -18.10
C GLY A 18 14.89 -7.87 -17.21
N ILE A 19 14.84 -6.80 -16.42
CA ILE A 19 15.93 -6.40 -15.52
C ILE A 19 15.62 -6.77 -14.08
N ASP A 20 16.66 -7.08 -13.32
CA ASP A 20 16.55 -7.28 -11.88
C ASP A 20 17.21 -6.11 -11.15
N ILE A 21 16.37 -5.26 -10.55
CA ILE A 21 16.80 -4.06 -9.82
C ILE A 21 16.75 -4.25 -8.29
N GLN A 22 16.56 -5.47 -7.78
CA GLN A 22 16.57 -5.85 -6.35
C GLN A 22 16.37 -4.66 -5.36
N LEU A 23 15.12 -4.24 -5.13
CA LEU A 23 14.73 -3.15 -4.21
C LEU A 23 15.56 -1.86 -4.37
N ASP A 24 15.75 -1.40 -5.61
CA ASP A 24 16.47 -0.17 -6.00
C ASP A 24 17.99 -0.18 -5.77
N SER A 25 18.59 -1.37 -5.63
CA SER A 25 20.05 -1.52 -5.59
C SER A 25 20.70 -1.27 -6.95
N TYR A 26 21.99 -0.93 -6.94
CA TYR A 26 22.76 -0.74 -8.17
C TYR A 26 22.77 -2.02 -9.01
N ILE A 27 22.61 -1.88 -10.33
CA ILE A 27 22.76 -2.98 -11.27
C ILE A 27 24.20 -3.49 -11.18
N ASP A 28 24.37 -4.78 -10.85
CA ASP A 28 25.68 -5.38 -10.70
C ASP A 28 26.45 -5.45 -12.04
N GLU A 29 27.78 -5.51 -11.95
CA GLU A 29 28.64 -5.56 -13.13
C GLU A 29 28.34 -6.76 -14.06
N PRO A 30 28.02 -7.97 -13.56
CA PRO A 30 27.58 -9.08 -14.42
C PRO A 30 26.31 -8.79 -15.23
N GLN A 31 25.29 -8.18 -14.63
CA GLN A 31 24.05 -7.82 -15.31
C GLN A 31 24.29 -6.69 -16.31
N LEU A 32 25.08 -5.67 -15.96
CA LEU A 32 25.48 -4.62 -16.91
C LEU A 32 26.19 -5.20 -18.13
N ARG A 33 27.21 -6.04 -17.92
CA ARG A 33 27.91 -6.73 -19.02
C ARG A 33 27.01 -7.62 -19.86
N TYR A 34 25.95 -8.17 -19.28
CA TYR A 34 24.95 -8.95 -20.01
C TYR A 34 24.14 -8.04 -20.96
N PHE A 35 23.63 -6.92 -20.47
CA PHE A 35 22.87 -5.98 -21.29
C PHE A 35 23.72 -5.18 -22.27
N GLU A 36 25.00 -4.94 -21.99
CA GLU A 36 25.96 -4.40 -22.96
C GLU A 36 26.11 -5.32 -24.18
N ARG A 37 26.21 -6.65 -23.96
CA ARG A 37 26.26 -7.60 -25.07
C ARG A 37 24.96 -7.59 -25.87
N ALA A 38 23.81 -7.58 -25.20
CA ALA A 38 22.52 -7.49 -25.86
C ALA A 38 22.37 -6.19 -26.66
N ALA A 39 22.83 -5.06 -26.12
CA ALA A 39 22.83 -3.76 -26.79
C ALA A 39 23.71 -3.75 -28.05
N ASN A 40 24.87 -4.43 -28.03
CA ASN A 40 25.76 -4.53 -29.18
C ASN A 40 25.16 -5.34 -30.35
N GLU A 41 24.14 -6.15 -30.09
CA GLU A 41 23.39 -6.88 -31.13
C GLU A 41 22.23 -6.06 -31.72
N MET A 42 21.87 -4.95 -31.08
CA MET A 42 20.80 -4.07 -31.56
C MET A 42 21.22 -3.26 -32.78
N LYS A 43 20.23 -2.89 -33.59
CA LYS A 43 20.41 -2.01 -34.75
C LYS A 43 19.70 -0.66 -34.53
N PRO A 44 20.20 0.44 -35.12
CA PRO A 44 19.53 1.74 -35.05
C PRO A 44 18.07 1.68 -35.51
N GLY A 45 17.14 2.12 -34.66
CA GLY A 45 15.68 2.01 -34.85
C GLY A 45 15.04 0.75 -34.27
N ASP A 46 15.79 -0.11 -33.59
CA ASP A 46 15.20 -1.19 -32.79
C ASP A 46 14.36 -0.61 -31.64
N ARG A 47 13.29 -1.31 -31.25
CA ARG A 47 12.35 -0.88 -30.21
C ARG A 47 12.45 -1.78 -28.99
N VAL A 48 12.48 -1.19 -27.80
CA VAL A 48 12.68 -1.90 -26.54
C VAL A 48 11.41 -1.87 -25.69
N ILE A 49 11.02 -3.04 -25.20
CA ILE A 49 10.09 -3.26 -24.09
C ILE A 49 10.95 -3.60 -22.86
N LEU A 50 10.87 -2.77 -21.83
CA LEU A 50 11.62 -2.95 -20.58
C LEU A 50 10.69 -3.41 -19.46
N CYS A 51 10.90 -4.61 -18.93
CA CYS A 51 10.23 -5.14 -17.75
C CYS A 51 11.11 -4.92 -16.51
N THR A 52 10.56 -4.25 -15.51
CA THR A 52 11.22 -3.96 -14.23
C THR A 52 10.32 -4.34 -13.05
N ALA A 53 10.91 -4.62 -11.88
CA ALA A 53 10.19 -5.09 -10.70
C ALA A 53 9.22 -4.03 -10.14
N THR A 54 9.66 -2.77 -10.04
CA THR A 54 8.92 -1.68 -9.39
C THR A 54 8.65 -0.49 -10.34
N PRO A 55 7.52 0.23 -10.16
CA PRO A 55 7.18 1.44 -10.92
C PRO A 55 7.95 2.66 -10.43
N SER A 56 9.28 2.64 -10.48
CA SER A 56 10.12 3.70 -9.88
C SER A 56 9.87 5.12 -10.44
N TRP A 57 9.23 5.24 -11.60
CA TRP A 57 8.79 6.52 -12.15
C TRP A 57 7.65 7.19 -11.37
N VAL A 58 6.88 6.44 -10.58
CA VAL A 58 5.81 6.99 -9.72
C VAL A 58 6.41 7.77 -8.54
N ASP A 59 7.57 7.33 -8.05
CA ASP A 59 8.26 7.93 -6.90
C ASP A 59 9.31 8.98 -7.31
N ALA A 60 9.69 9.04 -8.58
CA ALA A 60 10.77 9.89 -9.10
C ALA A 60 10.64 11.39 -8.76
N ASP A 61 9.43 11.95 -8.71
CA ASP A 61 9.24 13.35 -8.33
C ASP A 61 9.61 13.62 -6.85
N MET A 62 9.40 12.61 -6.00
CA MET A 62 9.65 12.69 -4.56
C MET A 62 11.06 12.26 -4.21
N GLU A 63 11.56 11.24 -4.87
CA GLU A 63 12.87 10.62 -4.72
C GLU A 63 13.48 10.41 -6.11
N PRO A 64 14.18 11.43 -6.66
CA PRO A 64 14.74 11.35 -8.01
C PRO A 64 15.68 10.16 -8.24
N ASP A 65 16.35 9.71 -7.18
CA ASP A 65 17.24 8.55 -7.23
C ASP A 65 16.51 7.23 -7.51
N ALA A 66 15.19 7.12 -7.25
CA ALA A 66 14.41 5.91 -7.52
C ALA A 66 14.43 5.52 -9.01
N TYR A 67 14.43 6.51 -9.92
CA TYR A 67 14.43 6.26 -11.37
C TYR A 67 15.84 6.12 -11.96
N ARG A 68 16.90 6.36 -11.17
CA ARG A 68 18.28 6.47 -11.65
C ARG A 68 18.78 5.24 -12.40
N ASN A 69 18.42 4.03 -11.95
CA ASN A 69 18.86 2.79 -12.56
C ASN A 69 18.23 2.58 -13.95
N LEU A 70 16.93 2.86 -14.08
CA LEU A 70 16.23 2.78 -15.38
C LEU A 70 16.75 3.84 -16.35
N ALA A 71 16.94 5.07 -15.85
CA ALA A 71 17.55 6.16 -16.61
C ALA A 71 18.96 5.80 -17.08
N TYR A 72 19.77 5.14 -16.24
CA TYR A 72 21.11 4.70 -16.61
C TYR A 72 21.07 3.70 -17.78
N LEU A 73 20.22 2.67 -17.72
CA LEU A 73 20.09 1.69 -18.80
C LEU A 73 19.66 2.35 -20.12
N GLU A 74 18.67 3.25 -20.06
CA GLU A 74 18.21 3.99 -21.22
C GLU A 74 19.34 4.84 -21.83
N ARG A 75 20.01 5.64 -20.99
CA ARG A 75 21.05 6.58 -21.41
C ARG A 75 22.32 5.90 -21.89
N VAL A 76 22.75 4.82 -21.24
CA VAL A 76 24.09 4.23 -21.43
C VAL A 76 24.05 3.04 -22.39
N LEU A 77 22.94 2.31 -22.47
CA LEU A 77 22.85 1.10 -23.30
C LEU A 77 21.90 1.29 -24.49
N ILE A 78 20.66 1.74 -24.24
CA ILE A 78 19.61 1.77 -25.28
C ILE A 78 19.86 2.90 -26.29
N ARG A 79 20.00 4.15 -25.82
CA ARG A 79 20.20 5.31 -26.70
C ARG A 79 21.49 5.20 -27.54
N PRO A 80 22.65 4.78 -26.99
CA PRO A 80 23.88 4.65 -27.77
C PRO A 80 23.83 3.56 -28.84
N ALA A 81 23.03 2.50 -28.63
CA ALA A 81 22.75 1.48 -29.65
C ALA A 81 21.82 1.99 -30.78
N GLY A 82 21.33 3.23 -30.68
CA GLY A 82 20.36 3.81 -31.62
C GLY A 82 18.95 3.23 -31.48
N ALA A 83 18.66 2.50 -30.39
CA ALA A 83 17.36 1.92 -30.10
C ALA A 83 16.46 2.91 -29.33
N ARG A 84 15.15 2.67 -29.32
CA ARG A 84 14.16 3.48 -28.61
C ARG A 84 13.44 2.67 -27.53
N LEU A 85 13.38 3.20 -26.32
CA LEU A 85 12.56 2.63 -25.25
C LEU A 85 11.10 3.03 -25.46
N MET A 86 10.27 2.09 -25.94
CA MET A 86 8.88 2.37 -26.31
C MET A 86 7.89 2.03 -25.19
N LEU A 87 8.18 1.00 -24.41
CA LEU A 87 7.28 0.53 -23.37
C LEU A 87 8.08 0.10 -22.14
N THR A 88 7.76 0.66 -20.98
CA THR A 88 8.22 0.14 -19.69
C THR A 88 7.06 -0.55 -18.98
N LEU A 89 7.22 -1.82 -18.62
CA LEU A 89 6.26 -2.64 -17.90
C LEU A 89 6.76 -2.93 -16.49
N THR A 90 5.85 -2.91 -15.53
CA THR A 90 6.17 -3.29 -14.16
C THR A 90 4.98 -3.92 -13.43
N GLY A 91 5.31 -4.60 -12.34
CA GLY A 91 4.37 -5.08 -11.34
C GLY A 91 4.52 -4.28 -10.05
N ASP A 92 4.65 -5.01 -8.94
CA ASP A 92 4.75 -4.51 -7.55
C ASP A 92 3.52 -3.76 -7.05
N HIS A 93 3.10 -2.72 -7.75
CA HIS A 93 1.87 -2.03 -7.41
C HIS A 93 0.65 -2.76 -7.93
N HIS A 94 -0.22 -3.17 -7.00
CA HIS A 94 -1.32 -4.09 -7.27
C HIS A 94 -2.54 -3.44 -7.92
N HIS A 95 -2.33 -2.58 -8.91
CA HIS A 95 -3.34 -1.94 -9.74
C HIS A 95 -2.89 -1.92 -11.20
N TYR A 96 -3.74 -1.40 -12.08
CA TYR A 96 -3.31 -0.99 -13.42
C TYR A 96 -3.13 0.52 -13.47
N ALA A 97 -2.08 1.00 -14.13
CA ALA A 97 -1.94 2.40 -14.49
C ALA A 97 -1.12 2.54 -15.77
N ARG A 98 -1.57 3.40 -16.69
CA ARG A 98 -0.85 3.73 -17.92
C ARG A 98 -0.54 5.21 -17.99
N TYR A 99 0.73 5.49 -18.19
CA TYR A 99 1.25 6.80 -18.52
C TYR A 99 1.72 6.80 -19.97
N GLU A 100 1.45 7.90 -20.67
CA GLU A 100 1.86 8.11 -22.05
C GLU A 100 2.73 9.36 -22.13
N GLY A 101 3.81 9.27 -22.90
CA GLY A 101 4.73 10.37 -23.08
C GLY A 101 4.11 11.51 -23.87
N THR A 102 4.54 12.73 -23.59
CA THR A 102 4.08 13.95 -24.28
C THR A 102 5.23 14.63 -25.00
N GLY A 103 4.95 15.38 -26.07
CA GLY A 103 5.98 16.07 -26.86
C GLY A 103 6.94 15.06 -27.50
N ASP A 104 8.24 15.21 -27.27
CA ASP A 104 9.26 14.32 -27.86
C ASP A 104 9.17 12.85 -27.41
N MET A 105 8.36 12.58 -26.39
CA MET A 105 8.11 11.24 -25.85
C MET A 105 6.78 10.63 -26.32
N GLU A 106 6.06 11.29 -27.21
CA GLU A 106 4.80 10.78 -27.77
C GLU A 106 4.97 9.37 -28.37
N GLY A 107 4.01 8.49 -28.10
CA GLY A 107 4.06 7.06 -28.45
C GLY A 107 4.88 6.18 -27.49
N THR A 108 5.54 6.73 -26.47
CA THR A 108 6.18 5.95 -25.41
C THR A 108 5.25 5.75 -24.21
N HIS A 109 5.35 4.60 -23.54
CA HIS A 109 4.42 4.22 -22.49
C HIS A 109 5.11 3.68 -21.23
N LYS A 110 4.53 3.98 -20.07
CA LYS A 110 4.89 3.35 -18.79
C LYS A 110 3.64 2.74 -18.19
N VAL A 111 3.67 1.43 -17.97
CA VAL A 111 2.51 0.66 -17.55
C VAL A 111 2.84 -0.14 -16.30
N THR A 112 2.07 0.11 -15.26
CA THR A 112 1.98 -0.74 -14.08
C THR A 112 0.84 -1.72 -14.29
N ALA A 113 1.11 -3.01 -14.16
CA ALA A 113 0.12 -4.09 -14.28
C ALA A 113 0.36 -5.17 -13.21
N GLY A 114 0.34 -4.78 -11.93
CA GLY A 114 0.65 -5.66 -10.80
C GLY A 114 -0.54 -6.45 -10.25
N GLY A 115 -1.57 -6.69 -11.06
CA GLY A 115 -2.81 -7.31 -10.61
C GLY A 115 -2.69 -8.72 -10.02
N GLY A 116 -1.55 -9.41 -10.20
CA GLY A 116 -1.27 -10.70 -9.54
C GLY A 116 -1.01 -10.62 -8.02
N GLY A 117 -0.91 -9.42 -7.45
CA GLY A 117 -0.56 -9.23 -6.05
C GLY A 117 -1.64 -9.57 -5.01
N ALA A 118 -1.28 -9.47 -3.73
CA ALA A 118 -2.10 -9.94 -2.62
C ALA A 118 -3.38 -9.11 -2.38
N PHE A 119 -3.31 -7.80 -2.49
CA PHE A 119 -4.44 -6.87 -2.26
C PHE A 119 -4.32 -5.66 -3.20
N LEU A 120 -5.42 -5.01 -3.55
CA LEU A 120 -5.43 -3.85 -4.44
C LEU A 120 -4.60 -2.67 -3.88
N HIS A 121 -3.82 -1.97 -4.69
CA HIS A 121 -3.25 -0.66 -4.32
C HIS A 121 -4.13 0.48 -4.81
N PRO A 122 -4.20 1.62 -4.09
CA PRO A 122 -4.97 2.77 -4.54
C PRO A 122 -4.39 3.37 -5.83
N THR A 123 -5.27 3.75 -6.75
CA THR A 123 -4.92 4.50 -7.96
C THR A 123 -5.12 6.00 -7.79
N HIS A 124 -5.94 6.42 -6.81
CA HIS A 124 -6.12 7.84 -6.49
C HIS A 124 -4.89 8.49 -5.82
N ASP A 125 -3.97 7.69 -5.27
CA ASP A 125 -2.66 8.14 -4.77
C ASP A 125 -1.69 8.48 -5.91
N LEU A 126 -1.94 7.97 -7.12
CA LEU A 126 -1.09 8.20 -8.29
C LEU A 126 -1.24 9.64 -8.80
N ARG A 127 -0.15 10.23 -9.28
CA ARG A 127 -0.17 11.55 -9.94
C ARG A 127 -0.73 11.47 -11.35
N GLY A 128 -1.36 12.56 -11.79
CA GLY A 128 -1.79 12.71 -13.19
C GLY A 128 -0.63 12.95 -14.15
N GLU A 129 0.48 13.51 -13.68
CA GLU A 129 1.67 13.81 -14.48
C GLU A 129 2.93 13.39 -13.71
N ILE A 130 3.94 12.93 -14.46
CA ILE A 130 5.26 12.58 -13.93
C ILE A 130 6.36 13.19 -14.81
N LYS A 131 7.47 13.60 -14.19
CA LYS A 131 8.63 14.16 -14.89
C LYS A 131 9.88 13.35 -14.57
N LEU A 132 10.57 12.87 -15.59
CA LEU A 132 11.69 11.95 -15.43
C LEU A 132 12.96 12.53 -16.06
N GLU A 133 13.98 12.70 -15.24
CA GLU A 133 15.30 13.12 -15.68
C GLU A 133 16.12 11.88 -16.06
N VAL A 134 16.32 11.64 -17.36
CA VAL A 134 17.10 10.51 -17.88
C VAL A 134 18.57 10.89 -18.07
N ASP A 135 18.81 12.03 -18.73
CA ASP A 135 20.12 12.59 -18.96
C ASP A 135 20.10 14.09 -18.69
N LYS A 136 21.09 14.59 -17.94
CA LYS A 136 21.26 16.03 -17.68
C LYS A 136 21.56 16.85 -18.93
N ARG A 137 21.98 16.16 -20.00
CA ARG A 137 22.22 16.76 -21.32
C ARG A 137 20.95 16.94 -22.13
N ASP A 138 19.83 16.31 -21.73
CA ASP A 138 18.54 16.48 -22.40
C ASP A 138 18.04 17.92 -22.17
N ALA A 139 17.39 18.51 -23.18
CA ALA A 139 16.90 19.88 -23.12
C ALA A 139 15.81 20.09 -22.04
N ALA A 140 15.05 19.03 -21.73
CA ALA A 140 14.04 19.00 -20.69
C ALA A 140 13.83 17.58 -20.16
N PRO A 141 13.31 17.41 -18.93
CA PRO A 141 12.88 16.11 -18.43
C PRO A 141 11.79 15.50 -19.31
N GLN A 142 11.80 14.17 -19.43
CA GLN A 142 10.72 13.45 -20.11
C GLN A 142 9.42 13.60 -19.33
N GLN A 143 8.33 13.93 -20.01
CA GLN A 143 7.03 14.15 -19.39
C GLN A 143 6.05 13.07 -19.82
N TYR A 144 5.28 12.56 -18.86
CA TYR A 144 4.22 11.60 -19.13
C TYR A 144 2.95 11.97 -18.37
N THR A 145 1.80 11.74 -19.01
CA THR A 145 0.47 11.95 -18.44
C THR A 145 -0.23 10.62 -18.23
N ARG A 146 -0.86 10.42 -17.08
CA ARG A 146 -1.68 9.24 -16.80
C ARG A 146 -2.93 9.28 -17.68
N ARG A 147 -3.09 8.27 -18.52
CA ARG A 147 -4.24 8.13 -19.41
C ARG A 147 -5.35 7.27 -18.80
N ALA A 148 -4.97 6.20 -18.13
CA ALA A 148 -5.92 5.27 -17.52
C ALA A 148 -5.35 4.64 -16.25
N CYS A 149 -6.24 4.17 -15.38
CA CYS A 149 -5.93 3.37 -14.21
C CYS A 149 -7.12 2.47 -13.86
N TYR A 150 -6.86 1.33 -13.22
CA TYR A 150 -7.89 0.40 -12.77
C TYR A 150 -7.65 -0.01 -11.32
N PRO A 151 -8.60 0.26 -10.41
CA PRO A 151 -9.85 1.03 -10.62
C PRO A 151 -9.58 2.48 -11.05
N ASP A 152 -10.62 3.16 -11.56
CA ASP A 152 -10.57 4.61 -11.75
C ASP A 152 -10.39 5.34 -10.40
N VAL A 153 -10.02 6.62 -10.46
CA VAL A 153 -9.67 7.43 -9.29
C VAL A 153 -10.81 7.50 -8.27
N ASP A 154 -12.05 7.69 -8.73
CA ASP A 154 -13.19 7.90 -7.85
C ASP A 154 -13.60 6.57 -7.18
N SER A 155 -13.65 5.49 -7.97
CA SER A 155 -13.86 4.14 -7.45
C SER A 155 -12.79 3.76 -6.42
N SER A 156 -11.51 4.03 -6.72
CA SER A 156 -10.41 3.81 -5.79
C SER A 156 -10.60 4.58 -4.49
N ARG A 157 -10.95 5.87 -4.59
CA ARG A 157 -11.17 6.72 -3.42
C ARG A 157 -12.32 6.22 -2.55
N HIS A 158 -13.42 5.78 -3.16
CA HIS A 158 -14.53 5.18 -2.43
C HIS A 158 -14.14 3.89 -1.69
N LEU A 159 -13.29 3.05 -2.30
CA LEU A 159 -12.80 1.83 -1.66
C LEU A 159 -12.00 2.11 -0.37
N ALA A 160 -11.33 3.27 -0.25
CA ALA A 160 -10.62 3.64 0.98
C ALA A 160 -11.56 3.68 2.21
N PHE A 161 -12.82 4.08 2.03
CA PHE A 161 -13.82 4.17 3.10
C PHE A 161 -14.35 2.81 3.58
N GLY A 162 -13.87 1.70 3.02
CA GLY A 162 -14.11 0.36 3.57
C GLY A 162 -13.19 0.00 4.75
N ALA A 163 -12.11 0.76 4.99
CA ALA A 163 -11.15 0.50 6.06
C ALA A 163 -11.73 0.45 7.50
N PRO A 164 -12.84 1.12 7.87
CA PRO A 164 -13.45 0.99 9.20
C PRO A 164 -13.94 -0.44 9.50
N ARG A 165 -14.07 -1.32 8.48
CA ARG A 165 -14.39 -2.74 8.68
C ARG A 165 -13.19 -3.59 9.12
N LEU A 166 -12.03 -2.98 9.34
CA LEU A 166 -10.79 -3.62 9.80
C LEU A 166 -11.01 -4.65 10.94
N PRO A 167 -11.67 -4.33 12.08
CA PRO A 167 -11.85 -5.30 13.15
C PRO A 167 -12.70 -6.52 12.75
N LEU A 168 -13.55 -6.39 11.72
CA LEU A 168 -14.39 -7.48 11.23
C LEU A 168 -13.68 -8.35 10.18
N ARG A 169 -12.79 -7.76 9.36
CA ARG A 169 -12.08 -8.48 8.29
C ARG A 169 -10.71 -9.01 8.71
N ASN A 170 -10.12 -8.45 9.77
CA ASN A 170 -8.79 -8.78 10.24
C ASN A 170 -8.78 -8.93 11.77
N LEU A 171 -9.43 -9.98 12.29
CA LEU A 171 -9.53 -10.24 13.73
C LEU A 171 -8.16 -10.23 14.46
N PRO A 172 -7.08 -10.84 13.92
CA PRO A 172 -5.78 -10.81 14.57
C PRO A 172 -5.20 -9.40 14.78
N PHE A 173 -5.59 -8.44 13.93
CA PHE A 173 -5.18 -7.04 14.10
C PHE A 173 -5.63 -6.46 15.45
N MET A 174 -6.76 -6.92 16.00
CA MET A 174 -7.31 -6.40 17.25
C MET A 174 -6.48 -6.75 18.48
N ILE A 175 -5.57 -7.74 18.39
CA ILE A 175 -4.80 -8.23 19.53
C ILE A 175 -3.84 -7.15 20.07
N VAL A 176 -3.05 -6.53 19.19
CA VAL A 176 -2.08 -5.49 19.60
C VAL A 176 -2.76 -4.30 20.29
N PRO A 177 -3.80 -3.66 19.72
CA PRO A 177 -4.48 -2.57 20.39
C PRO A 177 -5.26 -3.01 21.64
N ALA A 178 -5.81 -4.22 21.69
CA ALA A 178 -6.42 -4.78 22.90
C ALA A 178 -5.41 -4.87 24.05
N VAL A 179 -4.22 -5.43 23.78
CA VAL A 179 -3.13 -5.50 24.75
C VAL A 179 -2.70 -4.10 25.19
N ALA A 180 -2.56 -3.14 24.25
CA ALA A 180 -2.22 -1.77 24.59
C ALA A 180 -3.26 -1.12 25.52
N TYR A 181 -4.56 -1.30 25.24
CA TYR A 181 -5.64 -0.79 26.08
C TYR A 181 -5.64 -1.42 27.48
N VAL A 182 -5.45 -2.74 27.57
CA VAL A 182 -5.33 -3.46 28.85
C VAL A 182 -4.13 -2.96 29.65
N LEU A 183 -2.95 -2.83 29.03
CA LEU A 183 -1.74 -2.35 29.70
C LEU A 183 -1.89 -0.91 30.19
N LEU A 184 -2.48 -0.02 29.37
CA LEU A 184 -2.74 1.36 29.75
C LEU A 184 -3.73 1.47 30.91
N LEU A 185 -4.82 0.69 30.88
CA LEU A 185 -5.76 0.63 32.00
C LEU A 185 -5.10 0.11 33.27
N TRP A 186 -4.32 -0.96 33.16
CA TRP A 186 -3.63 -1.60 34.28
C TRP A 186 -2.54 -0.71 34.90
N ALA A 187 -1.81 0.04 34.06
CA ALA A 187 -0.80 1.00 34.50
C ALA A 187 -1.38 2.24 35.16
N GLY A 188 -2.69 2.47 34.99
CA GLY A 188 -3.42 3.51 35.72
C GLY A 188 -3.51 3.22 37.22
N PRO A 189 -4.19 4.10 37.98
CA PRO A 189 -4.25 4.05 39.43
C PRO A 189 -5.08 2.88 39.95
N PHE A 190 -5.73 2.15 39.05
CA PHE A 190 -6.30 0.82 39.31
C PHE A 190 -5.35 -0.08 40.10
N ALA A 191 -4.03 0.06 39.88
CA ALA A 191 -3.02 -0.68 40.63
C ALA A 191 -2.58 -0.04 41.96
N ARG A 192 -2.79 1.26 42.21
CA ARG A 192 -2.15 1.98 43.36
C ARG A 192 -3.03 2.90 44.20
N THR A 193 -4.18 3.41 43.73
CA THR A 193 -5.06 4.27 44.57
C THR A 193 -5.90 3.47 45.56
N PHE A 194 -5.82 2.14 45.52
CA PHE A 194 -6.64 1.27 46.36
C PHE A 194 -6.03 0.92 47.71
N GLU A 195 -4.73 1.16 47.90
CA GLU A 195 -4.11 0.93 49.21
C GLU A 195 -4.30 2.08 50.21
N THR A 196 -4.73 3.30 49.80
CA THR A 196 -4.54 4.47 50.70
C THR A 196 -5.71 5.43 50.91
N ARG A 197 -6.95 5.18 50.44
CA ARG A 197 -8.08 6.09 50.82
C ARG A 197 -9.41 5.50 51.32
N ALA A 198 -9.62 4.17 51.37
CA ALA A 198 -10.88 3.66 51.96
C ALA A 198 -10.92 2.17 52.40
N GLY A 199 -9.86 1.37 52.20
CA GLY A 199 -9.93 -0.08 52.47
C GLY A 199 -10.95 -0.84 51.62
N ARG A 200 -11.34 -0.30 50.46
CA ARG A 200 -12.30 -0.91 49.52
C ARG A 200 -11.58 -1.69 48.43
N SER A 201 -12.14 -2.81 48.00
CA SER A 201 -11.59 -3.57 46.87
C SER A 201 -11.81 -2.83 45.56
N LEU A 202 -11.04 -3.19 44.52
CA LEU A 202 -11.24 -2.65 43.18
C LEU A 202 -12.68 -2.90 42.68
N ALA A 203 -13.23 -4.08 42.99
CA ALA A 203 -14.59 -4.46 42.61
C ALA A 203 -15.65 -3.53 43.22
N ASP A 204 -15.43 -3.01 44.42
CA ASP A 204 -16.40 -2.15 45.11
C ASP A 204 -16.39 -0.71 44.60
N ALA A 205 -15.25 -0.24 44.08
CA ALA A 205 -15.04 1.16 43.75
C ALA A 205 -15.06 1.46 42.25
N ALA A 206 -14.54 0.56 41.41
CA ALA A 206 -14.49 0.77 39.96
C ALA A 206 -15.88 1.03 39.32
N PRO A 207 -16.98 0.41 39.78
CA PRO A 207 -18.32 0.76 39.33
C PRO A 207 -18.76 2.17 39.74
N THR A 208 -18.10 2.86 40.66
CA THR A 208 -18.45 4.25 41.01
C THR A 208 -17.72 5.29 40.16
N PHE A 209 -16.68 4.89 39.43
CA PHE A 209 -15.85 5.81 38.66
C PHE A 209 -16.62 6.45 37.49
N GLY A 210 -16.43 7.76 37.35
CA GLY A 210 -16.81 8.51 36.17
C GLY A 210 -15.69 8.54 35.12
N LEU A 211 -16.00 9.05 33.93
CA LEU A 211 -15.02 9.22 32.85
C LEU A 211 -13.84 10.10 33.27
N ALA A 212 -14.09 11.15 34.07
CA ALA A 212 -13.05 12.05 34.55
C ALA A 212 -12.06 11.36 35.52
N ASP A 213 -12.54 10.42 36.34
CA ASP A 213 -11.67 9.69 37.28
C ASP A 213 -10.73 8.75 36.53
N LEU A 214 -11.26 8.06 35.51
CA LEU A 214 -10.48 7.20 34.62
C LEU A 214 -9.44 8.00 33.83
N LEU A 215 -9.83 9.15 33.27
CA LEU A 215 -8.92 10.03 32.55
C LEU A 215 -7.80 10.55 33.45
N ARG A 216 -8.14 11.09 34.63
CA ARG A 216 -7.15 11.53 35.62
C ARG A 216 -6.20 10.42 35.99
N GLY A 217 -6.72 9.20 36.08
CA GLY A 217 -5.90 8.06 36.40
C GLY A 217 -4.83 7.79 35.35
N LEU A 218 -5.19 7.87 34.08
CA LEU A 218 -4.24 7.70 32.98
C LEU A 218 -3.24 8.86 32.87
N THR A 219 -3.63 10.08 33.25
CA THR A 219 -2.80 11.29 33.09
C THR A 219 -1.95 11.66 34.30
N ASN A 220 -2.27 11.15 35.50
CA ASN A 220 -1.58 11.52 36.73
C ASN A 220 -0.63 10.44 37.25
N GLU A 221 -0.71 9.22 36.70
CA GLU A 221 0.19 8.12 37.08
C GLU A 221 1.42 8.07 36.18
N PRO A 222 2.65 8.11 36.73
CA PRO A 222 3.88 8.18 35.93
C PRO A 222 4.03 7.04 34.92
N VAL A 223 3.61 5.82 35.29
CA VAL A 223 3.69 4.65 34.41
C VAL A 223 2.70 4.76 33.26
N ALA A 224 1.44 5.13 33.53
CA ALA A 224 0.43 5.34 32.51
C ALA A 224 0.82 6.48 31.56
N VAL A 225 1.32 7.59 32.10
CA VAL A 225 1.84 8.72 31.30
C VAL A 225 3.00 8.29 30.43
N GLY A 226 3.94 7.50 30.97
CA GLY A 226 5.05 6.90 30.20
C GLY A 226 4.57 6.07 29.02
N LEU A 227 3.60 5.18 29.24
CA LEU A 227 3.02 4.36 28.18
C LEU A 227 2.23 5.19 27.16
N LEU A 228 1.46 6.21 27.60
CA LEU A 228 0.77 7.13 26.71
C LEU A 228 1.76 7.90 25.82
N MET A 229 2.89 8.34 26.36
CA MET A 229 3.94 9.00 25.58
C MET A 229 4.54 8.04 24.55
N VAL A 230 4.86 6.80 24.93
CA VAL A 230 5.39 5.79 23.98
C VAL A 230 4.41 5.51 22.86
N VAL A 231 3.14 5.27 23.18
CA VAL A 231 2.08 5.05 22.18
C VAL A 231 1.89 6.30 21.31
N GLY A 232 1.83 7.48 21.91
CA GLY A 232 1.68 8.75 21.19
C GLY A 232 2.83 9.02 20.22
N LEU A 233 4.07 8.82 20.66
CA LEU A 233 5.26 8.92 19.80
C LEU A 233 5.23 7.88 18.68
N GLY A 234 4.78 6.66 18.97
CA GLY A 234 4.54 5.61 17.97
C GLY A 234 3.54 6.04 16.90
N LEU A 235 2.40 6.64 17.30
CA LEU A 235 1.38 7.15 16.38
C LEU A 235 1.88 8.34 15.55
N ILE A 236 2.64 9.26 16.15
CA ILE A 236 3.32 10.35 15.41
C ILE A 236 4.32 9.75 14.42
N GLY A 237 5.08 8.73 14.82
CA GLY A 237 6.02 8.00 13.98
C GLY A 237 5.33 7.34 12.78
N PHE A 238 4.19 6.70 13.03
CA PHE A 238 3.34 6.03 12.05
C PHE A 238 2.74 7.00 11.02
N ALA A 239 2.32 8.20 11.44
CA ALA A 239 1.65 9.16 10.58
C ALA A 239 2.46 9.49 9.32
N LYS A 240 1.83 9.35 8.15
CA LYS A 240 2.35 9.75 6.86
C LYS A 240 1.70 11.07 6.44
N PRO A 241 2.45 12.19 6.38
CA PRO A 241 1.87 13.47 6.03
C PRO A 241 1.55 13.55 4.53
N PRO A 242 0.55 14.36 4.11
CA PRO A 242 0.22 14.56 2.70
C PRO A 242 1.42 15.05 1.89
N VAL A 243 1.47 14.73 0.59
CA VAL A 243 2.59 15.06 -0.31
C VAL A 243 3.03 16.53 -0.19
N ARG A 244 2.08 17.47 -0.16
CA ARG A 244 2.34 18.91 0.01
C ARG A 244 3.09 19.29 1.29
N TRP A 245 3.04 18.45 2.32
CA TRP A 245 3.65 18.67 3.64
C TRP A 245 4.77 17.66 3.95
N ARG A 246 5.24 16.88 2.97
CA ARG A 246 6.29 15.86 3.18
C ARG A 246 7.72 16.39 3.28
N ARG A 247 7.97 17.67 3.01
CA ARG A 247 9.31 18.29 3.03
C ARG A 247 9.38 19.48 4.01
N GLY A 248 10.60 19.75 4.50
CA GLY A 248 10.90 20.88 5.38
C GLY A 248 10.20 20.82 6.75
N TRP A 249 10.06 21.99 7.38
CA TRP A 249 9.50 22.15 8.74
C TRP A 249 8.02 21.74 8.87
N ARG A 250 7.28 21.67 7.76
CA ARG A 250 5.87 21.27 7.73
C ARG A 250 5.67 19.77 8.00
N LYS A 251 6.67 18.94 7.66
CA LYS A 251 6.63 17.48 7.85
C LYS A 251 6.43 17.08 9.32
N PRO A 252 7.31 17.48 10.27
CA PRO A 252 7.12 17.13 11.67
C PRO A 252 5.83 17.72 12.25
N LEU A 253 5.42 18.92 11.84
CA LEU A 253 4.16 19.54 12.28
C LEU A 253 2.93 18.72 11.85
N ALA A 254 2.87 18.33 10.57
CA ALA A 254 1.78 17.52 10.03
C ALA A 254 1.70 16.15 10.72
N LYS A 255 2.85 15.48 10.91
CA LYS A 255 2.92 14.21 11.64
C LYS A 255 2.47 14.36 13.08
N GLY A 256 2.90 15.42 13.75
CA GLY A 256 2.49 15.75 15.13
C GLY A 256 0.98 15.93 15.23
N LEU A 257 0.38 16.76 14.37
CA LEU A 257 -1.06 17.00 14.36
C LEU A 257 -1.86 15.72 14.10
N MET A 258 -1.48 14.95 13.08
CA MET A 258 -2.14 13.68 12.76
C MET A 258 -2.03 12.67 13.92
N GLY A 259 -0.84 12.55 14.52
CA GLY A 259 -0.61 11.67 15.66
C GLY A 259 -1.37 12.10 16.92
N VAL A 260 -1.47 13.41 17.20
CA VAL A 260 -2.24 13.95 18.33
C VAL A 260 -3.74 13.71 18.14
N ILE A 261 -4.28 13.94 16.94
CA ILE A 261 -5.69 13.67 16.64
C ILE A 261 -5.99 12.18 16.80
N HIS A 262 -5.16 11.31 16.20
CA HIS A 262 -5.32 9.86 16.32
C HIS A 262 -5.21 9.40 17.78
N GLY A 263 -4.16 9.82 18.48
CA GLY A 263 -3.91 9.48 19.88
C GLY A 263 -5.01 9.97 20.81
N GLY A 264 -5.54 11.18 20.58
CA GLY A 264 -6.67 11.72 21.32
C GLY A 264 -7.94 10.89 21.14
N MET A 265 -8.25 10.48 19.91
CA MET A 265 -9.39 9.59 19.64
C MET A 265 -9.21 8.22 20.31
N GLN A 266 -7.99 7.66 20.30
CA GLN A 266 -7.69 6.42 21.01
C GLN A 266 -7.82 6.56 22.54
N LEU A 267 -7.40 7.69 23.11
CA LEU A 267 -7.55 7.96 24.54
C LEU A 267 -9.03 8.07 24.93
N VAL A 268 -9.84 8.77 24.14
CA VAL A 268 -11.30 8.84 24.34
C VAL A 268 -11.92 7.45 24.27
N GLY A 269 -11.54 6.66 23.26
CA GLY A 269 -11.99 5.27 23.11
C GLY A 269 -11.63 4.39 24.31
N LEU A 270 -10.39 4.47 24.77
CA LEU A 270 -9.92 3.75 25.96
C LEU A 270 -10.72 4.11 27.21
N VAL A 271 -10.91 5.41 27.49
CA VAL A 271 -11.64 5.86 28.68
C VAL A 271 -13.11 5.41 28.63
N ALA A 272 -13.75 5.50 27.46
CA ALA A 272 -15.13 5.05 27.26
C ALA A 272 -15.26 3.52 27.43
N VAL A 273 -14.34 2.75 26.84
CA VAL A 273 -14.30 1.28 26.97
C VAL A 273 -14.05 0.88 28.42
N ALA A 274 -13.09 1.51 29.09
CA ALA A 274 -12.79 1.24 30.50
C ALA A 274 -14.02 1.48 31.38
N TRP A 275 -14.69 2.63 31.20
CA TRP A 275 -15.91 2.97 31.93
C TRP A 275 -17.02 1.94 31.70
N LEU A 276 -17.30 1.59 30.45
CA LEU A 276 -18.33 0.60 30.14
C LEU A 276 -17.98 -0.77 30.72
N SER A 277 -16.70 -1.15 30.65
CA SER A 277 -16.22 -2.43 31.17
C SER A 277 -16.34 -2.54 32.69
N THR A 278 -16.22 -1.44 33.45
CA THR A 278 -16.49 -1.50 34.90
C THR A 278 -17.97 -1.77 35.20
N ARG A 279 -18.89 -1.30 34.35
CA ARG A 279 -20.33 -1.60 34.47
C ARG A 279 -20.63 -3.05 34.14
N ILE A 280 -20.04 -3.56 33.05
CA ILE A 280 -20.19 -4.96 32.63
C ILE A 280 -19.64 -5.91 33.71
N ALA A 281 -18.50 -5.58 34.32
CA ALA A 281 -17.89 -6.40 35.36
C ALA A 281 -18.56 -6.26 36.74
N SER A 282 -19.36 -5.21 36.97
CA SER A 282 -19.94 -4.88 38.30
C SER A 282 -20.76 -5.99 39.00
N PRO A 283 -21.42 -6.95 38.31
CA PRO A 283 -22.10 -8.06 38.99
C PRO A 283 -21.14 -9.08 39.63
N ALA A 284 -19.85 -9.04 39.30
CA ALA A 284 -18.84 -9.94 39.82
C ALA A 284 -18.06 -9.32 40.99
N ASN A 285 -17.51 -10.19 41.84
CA ASN A 285 -16.90 -9.80 43.10
C ASN A 285 -15.41 -10.17 43.12
N GLY A 286 -14.61 -9.43 43.89
CA GLY A 286 -13.21 -9.78 44.16
C GLY A 286 -12.39 -10.02 42.88
N GLY A 287 -11.65 -11.14 42.82
CA GLY A 287 -10.80 -11.46 41.67
C GLY A 287 -11.57 -11.67 40.35
N TRP A 288 -12.82 -12.14 40.42
CA TRP A 288 -13.64 -12.35 39.22
C TRP A 288 -14.03 -11.04 38.55
N PHE A 289 -14.26 -9.97 39.33
CA PHE A 289 -14.43 -8.63 38.78
C PHE A 289 -13.26 -8.25 37.88
N THR A 290 -12.02 -8.43 38.37
CA THR A 290 -10.82 -8.10 37.62
C THR A 290 -10.70 -8.92 36.34
N VAL A 291 -10.99 -10.22 36.40
CA VAL A 291 -10.98 -11.09 35.20
C VAL A 291 -11.97 -10.59 34.16
N PHE A 292 -13.23 -10.33 34.55
CA PHE A 292 -14.25 -9.86 33.61
C PHE A 292 -13.95 -8.46 33.09
N LEU A 293 -13.41 -7.57 33.92
CA LEU A 293 -12.97 -6.23 33.50
C LEU A 293 -11.91 -6.33 32.40
N LEU A 294 -10.86 -7.13 32.62
CA LEU A 294 -9.75 -7.26 31.66
C LEU A 294 -10.22 -7.93 30.36
N LEU A 295 -11.10 -8.93 30.43
CA LEU A 295 -11.69 -9.56 29.24
C LEU A 295 -12.59 -8.58 28.47
N ALA A 296 -13.41 -7.80 29.17
CA ALA A 296 -14.26 -6.78 28.54
C ALA A 296 -13.42 -5.67 27.89
N VAL A 297 -12.37 -5.20 28.55
CA VAL A 297 -11.45 -4.18 28.01
C VAL A 297 -10.67 -4.74 26.82
N ALA A 298 -10.19 -5.98 26.88
CA ALA A 298 -9.49 -6.59 25.75
C ALA A 298 -10.41 -6.72 24.52
N THR A 299 -11.63 -7.23 24.71
CA THR A 299 -12.58 -7.47 23.62
C THR A 299 -13.14 -6.16 23.03
N LEU A 300 -13.74 -5.31 23.87
CA LEU A 300 -14.31 -4.03 23.46
C LEU A 300 -13.23 -3.03 23.05
N GLY A 301 -12.07 -3.06 23.70
CA GLY A 301 -10.93 -2.21 23.38
C GLY A 301 -10.31 -2.56 22.04
N GLY A 302 -10.07 -3.85 21.77
CA GLY A 302 -9.59 -4.31 20.46
C GLY A 302 -10.53 -3.89 19.33
N LEU A 303 -11.85 -4.06 19.52
CA LEU A 303 -12.87 -3.61 18.56
C LEU A 303 -12.83 -2.09 18.37
N THR A 304 -12.92 -1.32 19.46
CA THR A 304 -12.99 0.16 19.42
C THR A 304 -11.73 0.76 18.83
N ALA A 305 -10.55 0.32 19.27
CA ALA A 305 -9.29 0.79 18.76
C ALA A 305 -9.08 0.42 17.29
N GLY A 306 -9.52 -0.78 16.88
CA GLY A 306 -9.54 -1.22 15.49
C GLY A 306 -10.46 -0.37 14.61
N LEU A 307 -11.65 -0.02 15.10
CA LEU A 307 -12.58 0.91 14.42
C LEU A 307 -11.95 2.29 14.25
N ILE A 308 -11.35 2.84 15.32
CA ILE A 308 -10.68 4.15 15.28
C ILE A 308 -9.52 4.12 14.28
N MET A 309 -8.70 3.06 14.27
CA MET A 309 -7.62 2.89 13.29
C MET A 309 -8.16 2.83 11.86
N GLY A 310 -9.18 2.00 11.63
CA GLY A 310 -9.80 1.87 10.29
C GLY A 310 -10.42 3.18 9.80
N ALA A 311 -11.07 3.95 10.69
CA ALA A 311 -11.60 5.28 10.39
C ALA A 311 -10.47 6.28 10.09
N TYR A 312 -9.39 6.28 10.87
CA TYR A 312 -8.21 7.11 10.60
C TYR A 312 -7.63 6.83 9.22
N LEU A 313 -7.43 5.56 8.86
CA LEU A 313 -6.91 5.15 7.55
C LEU A 313 -7.86 5.57 6.41
N ALA A 314 -9.17 5.37 6.58
CA ALA A 314 -10.16 5.80 5.60
C ALA A 314 -10.15 7.30 5.36
N LEU A 315 -10.09 8.11 6.43
CA LEU A 315 -10.08 9.56 6.31
C LEU A 315 -8.76 10.07 5.74
N CYS A 316 -7.62 9.50 6.14
CA CYS A 316 -6.31 9.90 5.63
C CYS A 316 -6.10 9.56 4.15
N ASN A 317 -6.66 8.44 3.68
CA ASN A 317 -6.51 8.05 2.28
C ASN A 317 -7.65 8.57 1.41
N GLY A 318 -8.90 8.39 1.85
CA GLY A 318 -10.09 8.68 1.06
C GLY A 318 -10.42 10.17 0.88
N ILE A 319 -9.99 11.07 1.79
CA ILE A 319 -10.27 12.50 1.64
C ILE A 319 -9.34 13.14 0.59
N PRO A 320 -9.87 13.82 -0.45
CA PRO A 320 -9.06 14.50 -1.46
C PRO A 320 -8.02 15.46 -0.85
N GLY A 321 -6.76 15.33 -1.28
CA GLY A 321 -5.66 16.17 -0.84
C GLY A 321 -4.97 15.70 0.44
N MET A 322 -5.47 14.64 1.10
CA MET A 322 -4.73 13.90 2.11
C MET A 322 -3.88 12.81 1.47
N ASP A 323 -4.54 11.89 0.73
CA ASP A 323 -3.94 10.84 -0.11
C ASP A 323 -2.73 10.16 0.57
N THR A 324 -2.90 9.79 1.85
CA THR A 324 -1.87 9.12 2.65
C THR A 324 -2.35 7.78 3.17
N HIS A 325 -1.40 6.96 3.63
CA HIS A 325 -1.69 5.63 4.16
C HIS A 325 -2.37 4.68 3.16
N GLY A 326 -2.20 4.87 1.84
CA GLY A 326 -2.82 4.02 0.82
C GLY A 326 -2.53 2.53 1.00
N ASN A 327 -1.25 2.17 1.19
CA ASN A 327 -0.85 0.79 1.47
C ASN A 327 -1.55 0.23 2.71
N GLU A 328 -1.53 0.95 3.84
CA GLU A 328 -2.16 0.52 5.09
C GLU A 328 -3.69 0.41 4.96
N ALA A 329 -4.34 1.40 4.34
CA ALA A 329 -5.79 1.46 4.17
C ALA A 329 -6.32 0.33 3.28
N PHE A 330 -5.61 -0.03 2.21
CA PHE A 330 -6.04 -1.07 1.29
C PHE A 330 -5.61 -2.48 1.73
N SER A 331 -4.41 -2.65 2.31
CA SER A 331 -3.96 -3.93 2.85
C SER A 331 -4.83 -4.39 4.02
N ALA A 332 -5.22 -3.47 4.91
CA ALA A 332 -6.15 -3.69 6.00
C ALA A 332 -7.48 -4.33 5.56
N GLN A 333 -7.93 -3.96 4.36
CA GLN A 333 -9.20 -4.42 3.79
C GLN A 333 -9.10 -5.74 3.04
N ARG A 334 -7.89 -6.16 2.64
CA ARG A 334 -7.62 -7.38 1.85
C ARG A 334 -8.44 -7.42 0.55
N LEU A 335 -8.48 -6.29 -0.17
CA LEU A 335 -9.28 -6.16 -1.39
C LEU A 335 -8.70 -7.03 -2.51
N THR A 336 -9.42 -8.08 -2.90
CA THR A 336 -9.06 -8.97 -4.03
C THR A 336 -9.83 -8.65 -5.31
N SER A 337 -10.62 -7.58 -5.30
CA SER A 337 -11.27 -7.01 -6.48
C SER A 337 -10.28 -6.26 -7.38
N HIS A 338 -10.69 -5.95 -8.60
CA HIS A 338 -9.96 -5.12 -9.57
C HIS A 338 -8.57 -5.65 -9.91
N LYS A 339 -8.48 -6.97 -10.10
CA LYS A 339 -7.25 -7.61 -10.60
C LYS A 339 -7.07 -7.26 -12.08
N ASN A 340 -5.84 -7.38 -12.57
CA ASN A 340 -5.53 -7.05 -13.94
C ASN A 340 -4.30 -7.81 -14.44
N PHE A 341 -4.16 -7.86 -15.75
CA PHE A 341 -2.95 -8.26 -16.45
C PHE A 341 -2.95 -7.62 -17.85
N VAL A 342 -1.79 -7.58 -18.49
CA VAL A 342 -1.66 -7.09 -19.86
C VAL A 342 -1.30 -8.23 -20.80
N ARG A 343 -1.81 -8.19 -22.04
CA ARG A 343 -1.35 -9.06 -23.13
C ARG A 343 -0.71 -8.21 -24.21
N LEU A 344 0.42 -8.67 -24.72
CA LEU A 344 1.14 -8.04 -25.80
C LEU A 344 0.98 -8.87 -27.07
N HIS A 345 0.76 -8.21 -28.19
CA HIS A 345 0.71 -8.85 -29.51
C HIS A 345 1.47 -8.00 -30.52
N ILE A 346 2.55 -8.54 -31.07
CA ILE A 346 3.26 -7.96 -32.21
C ILE A 346 2.67 -8.60 -33.46
N ASP A 347 2.03 -7.80 -34.29
CA ASP A 347 1.41 -8.31 -35.53
C ASP A 347 2.44 -8.49 -36.65
N LYS A 348 1.96 -8.99 -37.81
CA LYS A 348 2.79 -9.22 -39.00
C LYS A 348 3.40 -7.94 -39.60
N ALA A 349 2.85 -6.77 -39.29
CA ALA A 349 3.40 -5.48 -39.70
C ALA A 349 4.46 -4.96 -38.70
N GLY A 350 4.61 -5.62 -37.55
CA GLY A 350 5.53 -5.22 -36.48
C GLY A 350 4.94 -4.22 -35.49
N VAL A 351 3.62 -3.98 -35.57
CA VAL A 351 2.90 -3.10 -34.65
C VAL A 351 2.63 -3.84 -33.34
N LEU A 352 3.04 -3.23 -32.23
CA LEU A 352 2.78 -3.77 -30.89
C LEU A 352 1.42 -3.28 -30.40
N ARG A 353 0.53 -4.22 -30.07
CA ARG A 353 -0.73 -3.93 -29.36
C ARG A 353 -0.67 -4.41 -27.92
N LEU A 354 -1.01 -3.53 -26.99
CA LEU A 354 -1.16 -3.84 -25.57
C LEU A 354 -2.65 -3.90 -25.22
N TYR A 355 -3.08 -5.04 -24.69
CA TYR A 355 -4.46 -5.28 -24.24
C TYR A 355 -4.49 -5.29 -22.71
N PRO A 356 -4.99 -4.24 -22.05
CA PRO A 356 -5.13 -4.20 -20.61
C PRO A 356 -6.43 -4.89 -20.21
N ILE A 357 -6.32 -6.02 -19.50
CA ILE A 357 -7.46 -6.86 -19.14
C ILE A 357 -7.72 -6.72 -17.64
N GLY A 358 -8.94 -6.32 -17.31
CA GLY A 358 -9.45 -6.19 -15.95
C GLY A 358 -10.26 -7.41 -15.55
N VAL A 359 -10.15 -7.76 -14.27
CA VAL A 359 -10.93 -8.82 -13.62
C VAL A 359 -11.54 -8.21 -12.37
N GLU A 360 -12.86 -8.01 -12.41
CA GLU A 360 -13.59 -7.28 -11.35
C GLU A 360 -13.43 -7.93 -9.98
N GLN A 361 -13.52 -9.25 -9.93
CA GLN A 361 -13.42 -10.03 -8.70
C GLN A 361 -12.67 -11.33 -8.97
N ALA A 362 -11.58 -11.56 -8.22
CA ALA A 362 -10.89 -12.83 -8.24
C ALA A 362 -11.76 -13.93 -7.62
N ASN A 363 -11.71 -15.12 -8.22
CA ASN A 363 -12.25 -16.32 -7.61
C ASN A 363 -11.44 -16.72 -6.37
N THR A 364 -12.15 -17.12 -5.33
CA THR A 364 -11.57 -17.54 -4.03
C THR A 364 -11.59 -19.04 -3.83
N LYS A 365 -12.29 -19.77 -4.70
CA LYS A 365 -12.41 -21.24 -4.67
C LYS A 365 -12.01 -21.79 -6.02
N TRP A 366 -11.07 -22.71 -6.00
CA TRP A 366 -10.44 -23.30 -7.17
C TRP A 366 -10.43 -24.83 -7.05
N HIS A 367 -10.65 -25.52 -8.16
CA HIS A 367 -10.43 -26.95 -8.30
C HIS A 367 -9.12 -27.18 -9.04
N LEU A 368 -8.38 -28.20 -8.60
CA LEU A 368 -7.19 -28.68 -9.30
C LEU A 368 -7.63 -29.76 -10.27
N GLU A 369 -7.18 -29.66 -11.52
CA GLU A 369 -7.47 -30.59 -12.60
C GLU A 369 -6.17 -31.30 -13.01
N PRO A 370 -5.63 -32.22 -12.18
CA PRO A 370 -4.31 -32.83 -12.41
C PRO A 370 -4.19 -33.59 -13.72
N ASP A 371 -5.31 -34.06 -14.27
CA ASP A 371 -5.38 -34.83 -15.50
C ASP A 371 -5.76 -33.96 -16.72
N ALA A 372 -5.79 -32.63 -16.58
CA ALA A 372 -6.08 -31.71 -17.68
C ALA A 372 -5.08 -31.84 -18.83
N GLY A 373 -5.56 -31.68 -20.07
CA GLY A 373 -4.71 -31.71 -21.25
C GLY A 373 -3.66 -30.59 -21.27
N PRO A 374 -2.59 -30.67 -22.10
CA PRO A 374 -1.51 -29.68 -22.12
C PRO A 374 -1.93 -28.23 -22.41
N SER A 375 -3.07 -28.04 -23.06
CA SER A 375 -3.65 -26.73 -23.39
C SER A 375 -4.83 -26.33 -22.49
N GLU A 376 -5.18 -27.16 -21.52
CA GLU A 376 -6.27 -26.93 -20.59
C GLU A 376 -5.72 -26.38 -19.26
N PRO A 377 -6.49 -25.52 -18.56
CA PRO A 377 -6.01 -24.96 -17.31
C PRO A 377 -5.97 -26.05 -16.23
N TRP A 378 -4.81 -26.21 -15.59
CA TRP A 378 -4.63 -27.08 -14.41
C TRP A 378 -5.47 -26.65 -13.20
N ILE A 379 -6.00 -25.43 -13.23
CA ILE A 379 -6.82 -24.86 -12.16
C ILE A 379 -8.08 -24.26 -12.76
N SER A 380 -9.25 -24.75 -12.33
CA SER A 380 -10.57 -24.29 -12.76
C SER A 380 -11.30 -23.60 -11.61
N PRO A 381 -12.12 -22.57 -11.85
CA PRO A 381 -12.90 -21.96 -10.79
C PRO A 381 -14.03 -22.89 -10.34
N ALA A 382 -14.25 -23.02 -9.03
CA ALA A 382 -15.33 -23.83 -8.46
C ALA A 382 -16.75 -23.26 -8.70
N GLY A 383 -16.87 -22.25 -9.56
CA GLY A 383 -18.10 -21.53 -9.83
C GLY A 383 -17.99 -20.78 -11.15
N ALA A 384 -18.70 -19.66 -11.27
CA ALA A 384 -18.64 -18.84 -12.48
C ALA A 384 -17.20 -18.41 -12.81
N ALA A 385 -16.88 -18.42 -14.10
CA ALA A 385 -15.63 -17.86 -14.58
C ALA A 385 -15.52 -16.37 -14.16
N PRO A 386 -14.31 -15.87 -13.85
CA PRO A 386 -14.13 -14.46 -13.55
C PRO A 386 -14.61 -13.60 -14.72
N LYS A 387 -15.33 -12.51 -14.43
CA LYS A 387 -15.71 -11.54 -15.45
C LYS A 387 -14.48 -10.76 -15.89
N ILE A 388 -14.14 -10.90 -17.17
CA ILE A 388 -13.03 -10.19 -17.80
C ILE A 388 -13.57 -9.10 -18.73
N HIS A 389 -12.89 -7.96 -18.77
CA HIS A 389 -13.17 -6.86 -19.68
C HIS A 389 -11.87 -6.15 -20.06
N LEU A 390 -11.89 -5.37 -21.12
CA LEU A 390 -10.81 -4.44 -21.41
C LEU A 390 -10.94 -3.22 -20.48
N ILE A 391 -9.86 -2.88 -19.79
CA ILE A 391 -9.80 -1.70 -18.89
C ILE A 391 -9.91 -0.40 -19.70
N GLU A 392 -9.28 -0.39 -20.87
CA GLU A 392 -9.33 0.66 -21.87
C GLU A 392 -9.15 0.02 -23.26
N ASP A 393 -9.39 0.80 -24.32
CA ASP A 393 -9.20 0.32 -25.68
C ASP A 393 -7.75 -0.17 -25.90
N PRO A 394 -7.54 -1.19 -26.77
CA PRO A 394 -6.20 -1.69 -27.04
C PRO A 394 -5.24 -0.58 -27.49
N ILE A 395 -4.10 -0.48 -26.83
CA ILE A 395 -3.11 0.56 -27.11
C ILE A 395 -2.23 0.09 -28.25
N VAL A 396 -2.16 0.91 -29.30
CA VAL A 396 -1.26 0.71 -30.43
C VAL A 396 0.05 1.45 -30.14
N ILE A 397 1.16 0.73 -30.15
CA ILE A 397 2.49 1.27 -29.89
C ILE A 397 3.32 1.11 -31.17
N ASP A 398 3.33 2.20 -31.93
CA ASP A 398 4.09 2.34 -33.17
C ASP A 398 5.32 3.21 -32.87
N GLY A 399 6.51 2.72 -33.22
CA GLY A 399 7.78 3.36 -32.84
C GLY A 399 8.76 3.53 -33.97
#